data_AF-A0AAW3GL24-F1
#
_entry.id   AF-A0AAW3GL24-F1
#
_cell.length_a   1.000
_cell.length_b   1.000
_cell.length_c   1.000
_cell.angle_alpha   90.00
_cell.angle_beta   90.00
_cell.angle_gamma   90.00
#
_symmetry.space_group_name_H-M   'P 1'
#
loop_
_entity.id
_entity.type
_entity.pdbx_description
1 polymer ?
#
loop_
_entity_poly.entity_id
_entity_poly.type
_entity_poly.pdbx_seq_one_letter_code
_entity_poly.pdbx_strand_id
1 'polypeptide(L)'
;MSDTITSSPVAASAAISELVGVDTSRTHQQSVAFSVTSGIAGMEKGRQVSNQLLQAVSDFSQAVLIQANKFPQLAAKLEKRDLEEATRWGNQS
;
A
#
# COMPACT_ATOMS: atom_id res chain seq x y z
N MET A 1 -19.63 26.35 9.04
CA MET A 1 -19.90 25.00 8.51
C MET A 1 -18.85 24.07 9.09
N SER A 2 -19.26 23.13 9.93
CA SER A 2 -18.36 22.17 10.58
C SER A 2 -18.49 20.87 9.80
N ASP A 3 -17.57 20.64 8.85
CA ASP A 3 -17.47 19.36 8.19
C ASP A 3 -17.04 18.34 9.24
N THR A 4 -18.03 17.66 9.82
CA THR A 4 -17.78 16.57 10.74
C THR A 4 -17.18 15.45 9.90
N ILE A 5 -15.87 15.22 10.08
CA ILE A 5 -15.21 14.03 9.56
C ILE A 5 -15.88 12.83 10.25
N THR A 6 -16.86 12.23 9.58
CA THR A 6 -17.52 11.02 10.04
C THR A 6 -16.69 9.84 9.54
N SER A 7 -16.15 9.04 10.46
CA SER A 7 -15.48 7.80 10.10
C SER A 7 -16.51 6.81 9.59
N SER A 8 -16.37 6.35 8.35
CA SER A 8 -17.16 5.25 7.79
C SER A 8 -16.29 3.98 7.79
N PRO A 9 -16.52 3.03 8.70
CA PRO A 9 -15.74 1.80 8.77
C PRO A 9 -15.84 1.00 7.47
N VAL A 10 -17.02 0.98 6.84
CA VAL A 10 -17.25 0.29 5.56
C VAL A 10 -16.44 0.90 4.43
N ALA A 11 -16.39 2.23 4.32
CA ALA A 11 -15.58 2.91 3.31
C ALA A 11 -14.07 2.69 3.55
N ALA A 12 -13.64 2.72 4.81
CA ALA A 12 -12.25 2.44 5.18
C ALA A 12 -11.85 0.99 4.85
N SER A 13 -12.69 0.01 5.19
CA SER A 13 -12.45 -1.40 4.86
C SER A 13 -12.44 -1.67 3.35
N ALA A 14 -13.30 -1.00 2.59
CA ALA A 14 -13.32 -1.11 1.13
C ALA A 14 -12.02 -0.56 0.51
N ALA A 15 -11.58 0.63 0.93
CA ALA A 15 -10.34 1.24 0.46
C ALA A 15 -9.09 0.41 0.83
N ILE A 16 -9.06 -0.19 2.03
CA ILE A 16 -7.98 -1.09 2.43
C ILE A 16 -7.98 -2.36 1.58
N SER A 17 -9.15 -2.93 1.29
CA SER A 17 -9.27 -4.15 0.48
C SER A 17 -8.77 -3.92 -0.96
N GLU A 18 -9.09 -2.77 -1.53
CA GLU A 18 -8.56 -2.36 -2.85
C GLU A 18 -7.02 -2.25 -2.81
N LEU A 19 -6.49 -1.58 -1.79
CA LEU A 19 -5.05 -1.36 -1.65
C LEU A 19 -4.26 -2.64 -1.36
N VAL A 20 -4.80 -3.54 -0.55
CA VAL A 20 -4.20 -4.86 -0.24
C VAL A 20 -4.33 -5.83 -1.42
N GLY A 21 -5.33 -5.64 -2.29
CA GLY A 21 -5.54 -6.43 -3.50
C GLY A 21 -4.58 -6.11 -4.66
N VAL A 22 -3.74 -5.08 -4.54
CA VAL A 22 -2.77 -4.71 -5.57
C VAL A 22 -1.64 -5.76 -5.65
N ASP A 23 -1.48 -6.38 -6.81
CA ASP A 23 -0.37 -7.32 -7.07
C ASP A 23 0.91 -6.56 -7.46
N THR A 24 1.84 -6.44 -6.51
CA THR A 24 3.17 -5.87 -6.73
C THR A 24 4.27 -6.92 -6.91
N SER A 25 3.92 -8.20 -7.12
CA SER A 25 4.90 -9.29 -7.18
C SER A 25 5.80 -9.22 -8.42
N ARG A 26 5.31 -8.60 -9.50
CA ARG A 26 6.01 -8.53 -10.80
C ARG A 26 6.61 -7.16 -11.12
N THR A 27 6.41 -6.15 -10.28
CA THR A 27 6.81 -4.77 -10.58
C THR A 27 8.33 -4.58 -10.65
N HIS A 28 9.11 -5.40 -9.93
CA HIS A 28 10.59 -5.39 -9.99
C HIS A 28 11.16 -6.10 -11.24
N GLN A 29 10.34 -6.86 -11.96
CA GLN A 29 10.76 -7.61 -13.13
C GLN A 29 10.51 -6.83 -14.44
N GLN A 30 9.99 -5.61 -14.32
CA GLN A 30 9.67 -4.77 -15.46
C GLN A 30 10.86 -3.87 -15.81
N SER A 31 11.17 -3.81 -17.10
CA SER A 31 12.13 -2.84 -17.64
C SER A 31 11.60 -2.30 -18.96
N VAL A 32 11.99 -1.07 -19.28
CA VAL A 32 11.70 -0.44 -20.56
C VAL A 32 12.92 -0.53 -21.46
N ALA A 33 12.74 -1.11 -22.64
CA ALA A 33 13.70 -1.12 -23.72
C ALA A 33 13.34 -0.01 -24.72
N PHE A 34 14.34 0.77 -25.11
CA PHE A 34 14.17 1.81 -26.12
C PHE A 34 14.74 1.26 -27.43
N SER A 35 13.95 1.28 -28.50
CA SER A 35 14.28 0.59 -29.76
C SER A 35 15.52 1.15 -30.47
N VAL A 36 15.89 2.40 -30.22
CA VAL A 36 17.06 3.07 -30.82
C VAL A 36 17.77 3.89 -29.74
N THR A 37 18.78 3.33 -29.07
CA THR A 37 19.60 4.10 -28.10
C THR A 37 21.09 4.09 -28.40
N SER A 38 21.55 3.13 -29.20
CA SER A 38 22.97 2.96 -29.48
C SER A 38 23.55 4.19 -30.19
N GLY A 39 24.57 4.80 -29.59
CA GLY A 39 25.27 5.96 -30.12
C GLY A 39 24.66 7.32 -29.78
N ILE A 40 23.46 7.37 -29.17
CA ILE A 40 22.80 8.63 -28.78
C ILE A 40 22.83 8.73 -27.25
N ALA A 41 23.85 9.39 -26.71
CA ALA A 41 24.09 9.48 -25.26
C ALA A 41 22.87 9.97 -24.45
N GLY A 42 22.06 10.89 -25.01
CA GLY A 42 20.83 11.36 -24.38
C GLY A 42 19.75 10.27 -24.28
N MET A 43 19.59 9.43 -25.30
CA MET A 43 18.61 8.35 -25.29
C MET A 43 19.03 7.20 -24.38
N GLU A 44 20.33 6.92 -24.29
CA GLU A 44 20.87 5.92 -23.36
C GLU A 44 20.67 6.36 -21.90
N LYS A 45 20.96 7.62 -21.58
CA LYS A 45 20.65 8.21 -20.27
C LYS A 45 19.15 8.21 -19.99
N GLY A 46 18.33 8.56 -20.98
CA GLY A 46 16.88 8.52 -20.88
C GLY A 46 16.37 7.13 -20.50
N ARG A 47 16.84 6.09 -21.21
CA ARG A 47 16.54 4.69 -20.91
C ARG A 47 16.95 4.31 -19.48
N GLN A 48 18.13 4.71 -19.03
CA GLN A 48 18.60 4.44 -17.66
C GLN A 48 17.71 5.11 -16.61
N VAL A 49 17.43 6.41 -16.75
CA VAL A 49 16.58 7.16 -15.81
C VAL A 49 15.16 6.62 -15.78
N SER A 50 14.58 6.26 -16.94
CA SER A 50 13.24 5.66 -16.99
C SER A 50 13.17 4.33 -16.23
N ASN A 51 14.19 3.48 -16.36
CA ASN A 51 14.25 2.23 -15.61
C ASN A 51 14.48 2.45 -14.10
N GLN A 52 15.29 3.43 -13.71
CA GLN A 52 15.46 3.82 -12.31
C GLN A 52 14.14 4.33 -11.70
N LEU A 53 13.40 5.16 -12.44
CA LEU A 53 12.10 5.66 -12.00
C LEU A 53 11.09 4.53 -11.85
N LEU A 54 11.04 3.60 -12.80
CA LEU A 54 10.16 2.42 -12.73
C LEU A 54 10.48 1.59 -11.47
N GLN A 55 11.75 1.39 -11.18
CA GLN A 55 12.18 0.69 -9.95
C GLN A 55 11.74 1.45 -8.69
N ALA A 56 11.96 2.76 -8.62
CA ALA A 56 11.57 3.57 -7.47
C ALA A 56 10.05 3.56 -7.23
N VAL A 57 9.25 3.60 -8.29
CA VAL A 57 7.78 3.49 -8.19
C VAL A 57 7.36 2.09 -7.73
N SER A 58 8.02 1.04 -8.24
CA SER A 58 7.80 -0.33 -7.77
C SER A 58 8.06 -0.45 -6.26
N ASP A 59 9.21 0.02 -5.79
CA ASP A 59 9.58 -0.02 -4.37
C ASP A 59 8.56 0.75 -3.51
N PHE A 60 8.12 1.91 -3.99
CA PHE A 60 7.10 2.71 -3.33
C PHE A 60 5.76 1.96 -3.23
N SER A 61 5.27 1.39 -4.32
CA SER A 61 4.03 0.60 -4.34
C SER A 61 4.10 -0.58 -3.37
N GLN A 62 5.25 -1.27 -3.31
CA GLN A 62 5.46 -2.35 -2.33
C GLN A 62 5.43 -1.84 -0.90
N ALA A 63 6.09 -0.73 -0.60
CA ALA A 63 6.08 -0.13 0.73
C ALA A 63 4.65 0.25 1.16
N VAL A 64 3.87 0.85 0.26
CA VAL A 64 2.46 1.17 0.51
C VAL A 64 1.64 -0.11 0.76
N LEU A 65 1.83 -1.16 -0.05
CA LEU A 65 1.16 -2.44 0.16
C LEU A 65 1.51 -3.08 1.51
N ILE A 66 2.78 -3.03 1.92
CA ILE A 66 3.22 -3.51 3.25
C ILE A 66 2.48 -2.77 4.36
N GLN A 67 2.32 -1.45 4.23
CA GLN A 67 1.60 -0.65 5.23
C GLN A 67 0.10 -0.91 5.17
N ALA A 68 -0.48 -1.08 3.99
CA ALA A 68 -1.88 -1.45 3.80
C ALA A 68 -2.22 -2.75 4.54
N ASN A 69 -1.35 -3.75 4.43
CA ASN A 69 -1.50 -5.04 5.12
C ASN A 69 -1.44 -4.96 6.65
N LYS A 70 -0.94 -3.85 7.23
CA LYS A 70 -0.96 -3.67 8.70
C LYS A 70 -2.32 -3.24 9.22
N PHE A 71 -3.17 -2.61 8.42
CA PHE A 71 -4.49 -2.17 8.90
C PHE A 71 -5.39 -3.33 9.33
N PRO A 72 -5.57 -4.42 8.54
CA PRO A 72 -6.33 -5.58 8.99
C PRO A 72 -5.73 -6.24 10.24
N GLN A 73 -4.40 -6.30 10.34
CA GLN A 73 -3.70 -6.87 11.51
C GLN A 73 -3.96 -6.04 12.78
N LEU A 74 -3.93 -4.71 12.67
CA LEU A 74 -4.23 -3.82 13.78
C LEU A 74 -5.70 -3.90 14.18
N ALA A 75 -6.62 -3.99 13.21
CA ALA A 75 -8.05 -4.17 13.46
C ALA A 75 -8.32 -5.46 14.26
N ALA A 76 -7.74 -6.59 13.85
CA ALA A 76 -7.88 -7.85 14.57
C ALA A 76 -7.32 -7.79 16.00
N LYS A 77 -6.20 -7.08 16.20
CA LYS A 77 -5.62 -6.87 17.55
C LYS A 77 -6.48 -5.94 18.42
N LEU A 78 -7.16 -4.96 17.82
CA LEU A 78 -8.10 -4.09 18.53
C LEU A 78 -9.34 -4.88 18.94
N GLU A 79 -9.97 -5.59 18.01
CA GLU A 79 -11.15 -6.41 18.27
C GLU A 79 -10.92 -7.43 19.39
N LYS A 80 -9.76 -8.10 19.40
CA LYS A 80 -9.37 -9.00 20.48
C LYS A 80 -9.31 -8.28 21.84
N ARG A 81 -8.68 -7.09 21.90
CA ARG A 81 -8.58 -6.32 23.15
C ARG A 81 -9.95 -5.85 23.61
N ASP A 82 -10.79 -5.37 22.70
CA ASP A 82 -12.13 -4.90 23.02
C ASP A 82 -12.99 -6.03 23.63
N LEU A 83 -12.87 -7.26 23.11
CA LEU A 83 -13.54 -8.45 23.67
C LEU A 83 -13.00 -8.82 25.07
N GLU A 84 -11.69 -8.79 25.26
CA GLU A 84 -11.05 -9.08 26.55
C GLU A 84 -11.45 -8.05 27.62
N GLU A 85 -11.48 -6.76 27.28
CA GLU A 85 -11.92 -5.69 28.17
C GLU A 85 -13.41 -5.77 28.48
N ALA A 86 -14.26 -6.03 27.48
CA ALA A 86 -15.70 -6.20 27.68
C ALA A 86 -16.00 -7.39 28.62
N THR A 87 -15.30 -8.51 28.45
CA THR A 87 -15.41 -9.67 29.34
C THR A 87 -14.98 -9.33 30.76
N ARG A 88 -13.89 -8.56 30.90
CA ARG A 88 -13.34 -8.17 32.20
C ARG A 88 -14.26 -7.22 32.96
N TRP A 89 -14.94 -6.30 32.27
CA TRP A 89 -15.94 -5.40 32.88
C TRP A 89 -17.26 -6.12 33.19
N GLY A 90 -17.71 -7.03 32.32
CA GLY A 90 -18.92 -7.82 32.56
C GLY A 90 -18.79 -8.81 33.73
N ASN A 91 -17.57 -9.27 34.04
CA ASN A 91 -17.30 -10.12 35.21
C ASN A 91 -17.08 -9.32 36.51
N GLN A 92 -17.13 -7.98 36.48
CA GLN A 92 -17.00 -7.10 37.65
C GLN A 92 -18.33 -6.45 38.10
N SER A 93 -19.43 -6.73 37.40
CA SER A 93 -20.81 -6.39 37.78
C SER A 93 -21.54 -7.60 38.37
#